data_AF-A0A352SZA9-F1
#
_entry.id   AF-A0A352SZA9-F1
#
_cell.length_a   1.000
_cell.length_b   1.000
_cell.length_c   1.000
_cell.angle_alpha   90.00
_cell.angle_beta   90.00
_cell.angle_gamma   90.00
#
_symmetry.space_group_name_H-M   'P 1'
#
loop_
_entity.id
_entity.type
_entity.pdbx_description
1 polymer ?
#
loop_
_entity_poly.entity_id
_entity_poly.type
_entity_poly.pdbx_seq_one_letter_code
_entity_poly.pdbx_strand_id
1 'polypeptide(L)'
;MAKVKKTFDRESMYKKIMPTSPKREEEQAEEERGASAAMQPENTPSAASIFQNKELNLIKEEKSEVILYNITEKLVLSKLEATLKKMNCCRCDRCKEDIVAIALNNLKPMYMVASRGDIEIKIHSLKDMGSEITTEVIKAALTVRKTPRH
;
A
#
# COMPACT_ATOMS: atom_id res chain seq x y z
N MET A 1 -32.39 -21.94 56.21
CA MET A 1 -31.00 -21.63 55.79
C MET A 1 -31.03 -21.18 54.33
N ALA A 2 -30.88 -19.89 54.07
CA ALA A 2 -31.00 -19.31 52.72
C ALA A 2 -29.63 -19.30 52.01
N LYS A 3 -29.56 -19.88 50.80
CA LYS A 3 -28.34 -19.90 49.98
C LYS A 3 -28.13 -18.53 49.33
N VAL A 4 -27.08 -17.84 49.75
CA VAL A 4 -26.61 -16.57 49.17
C VAL A 4 -26.12 -16.83 47.75
N LYS A 5 -26.84 -16.32 46.74
CA LYS A 5 -26.39 -16.36 45.34
C LYS A 5 -25.28 -15.33 45.17
N LYS A 6 -24.06 -15.77 44.86
CA LYS A 6 -22.95 -14.89 44.46
C LYS A 6 -23.32 -14.21 43.15
N THR A 7 -23.78 -12.97 43.23
CA THR A 7 -24.03 -12.13 42.05
C THR A 7 -22.69 -11.71 41.48
N PHE A 8 -22.44 -12.13 40.23
CA PHE A 8 -21.23 -11.80 39.51
C PHE A 8 -21.22 -10.32 39.17
N ASP A 9 -20.26 -9.58 39.71
CA ASP A 9 -20.28 -8.13 39.72
C ASP A 9 -19.83 -7.59 38.35
N ARG A 10 -20.80 -7.32 37.49
CA ARG A 10 -20.62 -6.89 36.09
C ARG A 10 -19.72 -5.66 36.00
N GLU A 11 -19.78 -4.74 36.97
CA GLU A 11 -18.96 -3.53 37.01
C GLU A 11 -17.47 -3.82 37.19
N SER A 12 -17.11 -4.89 37.93
CA SER A 12 -15.72 -5.33 38.10
C SER A 12 -15.12 -5.89 36.81
N MET A 13 -15.96 -6.46 35.93
CA MET A 13 -15.56 -6.90 34.59
C MET A 13 -15.34 -5.71 33.65
N TYR A 14 -16.27 -4.74 33.65
CA TYR A 14 -16.17 -3.57 32.77
C TYR A 14 -14.90 -2.74 33.06
N LYS A 15 -14.50 -2.58 34.33
CA LYS A 15 -13.24 -1.91 34.70
C LYS A 15 -11.98 -2.62 34.20
N LYS A 16 -12.03 -3.95 34.03
CA LYS A 16 -10.88 -4.74 33.54
C LYS A 16 -10.80 -4.80 32.02
N ILE A 17 -11.91 -4.56 31.33
CA ILE A 17 -12.02 -4.67 29.86
C ILE A 17 -11.84 -3.30 29.18
N MET A 18 -12.16 -2.20 29.85
CA MET A 18 -12.01 -0.84 29.30
C MET A 18 -10.80 -0.13 29.92
N PRO A 19 -9.61 -0.13 29.30
CA PRO A 19 -8.53 0.75 29.70
C PRO A 19 -8.79 2.13 29.10
N THR A 20 -9.78 2.86 29.63
CA THR A 20 -9.95 4.27 29.30
C THR A 20 -8.86 5.04 30.03
N SER A 21 -7.86 5.48 29.27
CA SER A 21 -6.84 6.42 29.70
C SER A 21 -7.48 7.78 29.98
N PRO A 22 -7.41 8.32 31.21
CA PRO A 22 -7.45 9.75 31.38
C PRO A 22 -6.05 10.29 31.10
N LYS A 23 -6.02 11.19 30.11
CA LYS A 23 -4.91 12.06 29.78
C LYS A 23 -4.50 12.86 31.02
N ARG A 24 -3.19 12.86 31.30
CA ARG A 24 -2.33 13.97 31.75
C ARG A 24 -2.94 15.05 32.65
N GLU A 25 -2.51 15.08 33.90
CA GLU A 25 -2.06 16.24 34.71
C GLU A 25 -1.00 15.65 35.70
N GLU A 26 0.31 15.98 35.58
CA GLU A 26 1.10 16.77 36.56
C GLU A 26 1.22 16.04 37.94
N GLU A 27 2.37 15.66 38.52
CA GLU A 27 3.67 16.31 38.74
C GLU A 27 4.63 15.35 39.54
N GLN A 28 5.96 15.56 39.39
CA GLN A 28 7.07 15.39 40.36
C GLN A 28 7.50 13.95 40.81
N ALA A 29 8.72 13.50 40.43
CA ALA A 29 10.01 13.49 41.20
C ALA A 29 10.00 12.43 42.34
N GLU A 30 10.91 11.44 42.42
CA GLU A 30 12.35 11.47 42.76
C GLU A 30 13.01 10.13 42.32
N GLU A 31 14.16 10.09 41.65
CA GLU A 31 15.51 9.76 42.19
C GLU A 31 15.52 8.62 43.25
N GLU A 32 16.25 7.52 43.07
CA GLU A 32 17.69 7.45 43.36
C GLU A 32 18.47 6.41 42.54
N ARG A 33 19.77 6.70 42.42
CA ARG A 33 20.84 5.94 41.75
C ARG A 33 21.55 4.98 42.70
N GLY A 34 22.09 3.91 42.11
CA GLY A 34 23.37 3.28 42.48
C GLY A 34 23.31 2.22 43.59
N ALA A 35 24.20 1.24 43.70
CA ALA A 35 25.28 0.72 42.85
C ALA A 35 25.86 -0.51 43.59
N SER A 36 26.10 -1.64 42.91
CA SER A 36 27.09 -2.69 43.26
C SER A 36 26.92 -3.85 42.26
N ALA A 37 27.79 -4.05 41.27
CA ALA A 37 29.16 -4.60 41.32
C ALA A 37 29.21 -6.11 41.71
N ALA A 38 29.47 -6.95 40.70
CA ALA A 38 30.41 -8.11 40.69
C ALA A 38 29.88 -9.39 40.01
N MET A 39 30.79 -9.98 39.21
CA MET A 39 30.92 -11.37 38.73
C MET A 39 30.18 -11.84 37.45
N GLN A 40 30.98 -11.97 36.38
CA GLN A 40 30.88 -12.98 35.31
C GLN A 40 31.68 -14.24 35.72
N PRO A 41 31.77 -15.33 34.92
CA PRO A 41 30.77 -16.05 34.12
C PRO A 41 30.84 -17.58 34.36
N GLU A 42 29.72 -18.31 34.26
CA GLU A 42 29.71 -19.79 34.28
C GLU A 42 29.25 -20.30 32.90
N ASN A 43 30.14 -21.01 32.21
CA ASN A 43 29.94 -21.62 30.88
C ASN A 43 28.99 -22.82 30.92
N THR A 44 28.10 -22.97 29.92
CA THR A 44 28.18 -23.99 28.84
C THR A 44 26.88 -24.11 28.04
N PRO A 45 26.94 -24.58 26.77
CA PRO A 45 25.90 -24.40 25.76
C PRO A 45 24.94 -25.60 25.69
N SER A 46 23.65 -25.37 25.50
CA SER A 46 22.76 -26.38 24.91
C SER A 46 21.44 -25.79 24.43
N ALA A 47 21.31 -25.81 23.11
CA ALA A 47 20.14 -26.16 22.31
C ALA A 47 18.73 -25.63 22.65
N ALA A 48 18.13 -25.07 21.59
CA ALA A 48 16.69 -25.02 21.31
C ALA A 48 15.91 -23.79 21.82
N SER A 49 16.31 -22.65 21.27
CA SER A 49 15.43 -21.62 20.71
C SER A 49 14.08 -22.16 20.20
N ILE A 50 13.00 -22.08 21.00
CA ILE A 50 11.65 -22.48 20.54
C ILE A 50 10.56 -21.41 20.80
N PHE A 51 10.83 -20.32 21.54
CA PHE A 51 9.78 -19.34 21.89
C PHE A 51 10.02 -17.91 21.40
N GLN A 52 10.69 -17.74 20.26
CA GLN A 52 10.73 -16.45 19.58
C GLN A 52 10.31 -16.64 18.13
N ASN A 53 9.43 -15.73 17.67
CA ASN A 53 9.04 -15.49 16.27
C ASN A 53 7.72 -16.09 15.77
N LYS A 54 6.70 -16.25 16.63
CA LYS A 54 5.31 -16.32 16.13
C LYS A 54 4.77 -14.92 15.81
N GLU A 55 5.13 -13.91 16.60
CA GLU A 55 4.61 -12.54 16.45
C GLU A 55 5.20 -11.77 15.25
N LEU A 56 6.42 -12.10 14.81
CA LEU A 56 7.00 -11.49 13.59
C LEU A 56 6.32 -11.95 12.30
N ASN A 57 5.61 -13.09 12.33
CA ASN A 57 4.80 -13.53 11.20
C ASN A 57 3.41 -12.86 11.16
N LEU A 58 2.97 -12.16 12.23
CA LEU A 58 1.72 -11.38 12.22
C LEU A 58 1.90 -9.96 11.65
N ILE A 59 3.12 -9.41 11.66
CA ILE A 59 3.40 -8.09 11.06
C ILE A 59 3.54 -8.17 9.53
N LYS A 60 3.62 -9.39 8.98
CA LYS A 60 3.58 -9.65 7.53
C LYS A 60 2.17 -9.70 6.94
N GLU A 61 1.16 -9.31 7.72
CA GLU A 61 -0.13 -8.85 7.21
C GLU A 61 -0.04 -7.34 6.99
N GLU A 62 0.93 -6.91 6.17
CA GLU A 62 0.94 -5.55 5.64
C GLU A 62 -0.38 -5.36 4.90
N LYS A 63 -1.29 -4.64 5.55
CA LYS A 63 -2.53 -4.06 5.02
C LYS A 63 -2.36 -3.77 3.53
N SER A 64 -2.78 -4.71 2.69
CA SER A 64 -2.68 -4.53 1.25
C SER A 64 -3.58 -3.37 0.90
N GLU A 65 -2.97 -2.24 0.54
CA GLU A 65 -3.72 -1.07 0.12
C GLU A 65 -4.46 -1.40 -1.17
N VAL A 66 -5.75 -1.67 -1.02
CA VAL A 66 -6.65 -1.92 -2.14
C VAL A 66 -6.92 -0.58 -2.82
N ILE A 67 -6.53 -0.45 -4.08
CA ILE A 67 -6.68 0.78 -4.86
C ILE A 67 -7.59 0.55 -6.06
N LEU A 68 -8.38 1.58 -6.39
CA LEU A 68 -9.09 1.65 -7.68
C LEU A 68 -8.11 2.13 -8.74
N TYR A 69 -7.97 1.36 -9.82
CA TYR A 69 -6.98 1.64 -10.85
C TYR A 69 -7.51 1.37 -12.26
N ASN A 70 -7.20 2.26 -13.20
CA ASN A 70 -7.44 2.01 -14.63
C ASN A 70 -6.20 1.39 -15.29
N ILE A 71 -6.31 0.15 -15.71
CA ILE A 71 -5.21 -0.58 -16.34
C ILE A 71 -4.83 0.06 -17.69
N THR A 72 -5.81 0.53 -18.44
CA THR A 72 -5.57 1.05 -19.80
C THR A 72 -4.75 2.33 -19.78
N GLU A 73 -4.88 3.14 -18.75
CA GLU A 73 -4.08 4.35 -18.53
C GLU A 73 -2.59 4.04 -18.45
N LYS A 74 -2.21 3.03 -17.65
CA LYS A 74 -0.80 2.61 -17.53
C LYS A 74 -0.24 2.13 -18.86
N LEU A 75 -1.02 1.34 -19.58
CA LEU A 75 -0.63 0.79 -20.87
C LEU A 75 -0.45 1.89 -21.91
N VAL A 76 -1.36 2.87 -21.97
CA VAL A 76 -1.26 4.03 -22.87
C VAL A 76 0.01 4.83 -22.57
N LEU A 77 0.30 5.15 -21.30
CA LEU A 77 1.50 5.89 -20.91
C LEU A 77 2.79 5.16 -21.32
N SER A 78 2.86 3.84 -21.10
CA SER A 78 4.02 3.04 -21.52
C SER A 78 4.22 3.05 -23.03
N LYS A 79 3.13 2.98 -23.81
CA LYS A 79 3.21 2.99 -25.28
C LYS A 79 3.49 4.38 -25.84
N LEU A 80 2.99 5.43 -25.20
CA LEU A 80 3.20 6.83 -25.60
C LEU A 80 4.69 7.15 -25.71
N GLU A 81 5.48 6.85 -24.70
CA GLU A 81 6.92 7.15 -24.76
C GLU A 81 7.62 6.41 -25.90
N ALA A 82 7.22 5.16 -26.15
CA ALA A 82 7.77 4.35 -27.23
C ALA A 82 7.36 4.87 -28.62
N THR A 83 6.14 5.39 -28.78
CA THR A 83 5.67 5.98 -30.04
C THR A 83 6.32 7.33 -30.29
N LEU A 84 6.36 8.23 -29.30
CA LEU A 84 6.99 9.56 -29.37
C LEU A 84 8.50 9.51 -29.69
N LYS A 85 9.19 8.41 -29.36
CA LYS A 85 10.59 8.19 -29.76
C LYS A 85 10.74 7.84 -31.24
N LYS A 86 9.75 7.15 -31.82
CA LYS A 86 9.77 6.70 -33.22
C LYS A 86 9.20 7.74 -34.18
N MET A 87 8.38 8.66 -33.67
CA MET A 87 7.71 9.67 -34.48
C MET A 87 8.22 11.09 -34.18
N ASN A 88 8.39 11.88 -35.23
CA ASN A 88 8.76 13.29 -35.11
C ASN A 88 7.52 14.15 -34.80
N CYS A 89 7.11 14.22 -33.53
CA CYS A 89 6.05 15.10 -33.05
C CYS A 89 6.51 15.93 -31.85
N CYS A 90 5.72 16.95 -31.48
CA CYS A 90 6.03 17.80 -30.34
C CYS A 90 6.08 16.99 -29.03
N ARG A 91 7.02 17.36 -28.15
CA ARG A 91 7.28 16.70 -26.86
C ARG A 91 6.93 17.56 -25.65
N CYS A 92 6.19 18.66 -25.87
CA CYS A 92 5.67 19.46 -24.76
C CYS A 92 4.61 18.67 -23.99
N ASP A 93 4.42 19.00 -22.72
CA ASP A 93 3.52 18.25 -21.84
C ASP A 93 2.06 18.39 -22.30
N ARG A 94 1.68 19.57 -22.83
CA ARG A 94 0.36 19.79 -23.46
C ARG A 94 0.07 18.77 -24.58
N CYS A 95 1.01 18.56 -25.50
CA CYS A 95 0.81 17.59 -26.57
C CYS A 95 0.77 16.15 -26.06
N LYS A 96 1.57 15.81 -25.03
CA LYS A 96 1.51 14.46 -24.44
C LYS A 96 0.14 14.21 -23.82
N GLU A 97 -0.35 15.16 -23.03
CA GLU A 97 -1.66 15.10 -22.39
C GLU A 97 -2.79 15.01 -23.42
N ASP A 98 -2.75 15.81 -24.49
CA ASP A 98 -3.73 15.75 -25.58
C ASP A 98 -3.76 14.36 -26.24
N ILE A 99 -2.59 13.76 -26.50
CA ILE A 99 -2.50 12.42 -27.10
C ILE A 99 -3.09 11.37 -26.16
N VAL A 100 -2.76 11.44 -24.87
CA VAL A 100 -3.29 10.50 -23.85
C VAL A 100 -4.81 10.65 -23.73
N ALA A 101 -5.32 11.88 -23.69
CA ALA A 101 -6.75 12.13 -23.59
C ALA A 101 -7.53 11.58 -24.78
N ILE A 102 -7.07 11.85 -26.01
CA ILE A 102 -7.71 11.32 -27.23
C ILE A 102 -7.66 9.79 -27.24
N ALA A 103 -6.51 9.20 -26.90
CA ALA A 103 -6.36 7.74 -26.88
C ALA A 103 -7.29 7.09 -25.83
N LEU A 104 -7.36 7.62 -24.62
CA LEU A 104 -8.21 7.06 -23.56
C LEU A 104 -9.70 7.20 -23.84
N ASN A 105 -10.12 8.28 -24.52
CA ASN A 105 -11.52 8.46 -24.91
C ASN A 105 -11.98 7.47 -25.99
N ASN A 106 -11.05 6.98 -26.82
CA ASN A 106 -11.35 6.02 -27.88
C ASN A 106 -11.18 4.56 -27.45
N LEU A 107 -10.46 4.31 -26.35
CA LEU A 107 -10.22 2.97 -25.81
C LEU A 107 -11.26 2.62 -24.75
N LYS A 108 -11.58 1.33 -24.63
CA LYS A 108 -12.44 0.84 -23.54
C LYS A 108 -11.70 0.93 -22.21
N PRO A 109 -12.19 1.69 -21.21
CA PRO A 109 -11.53 1.76 -19.91
C PRO A 109 -11.69 0.44 -19.15
N MET A 110 -10.66 0.05 -18.39
CA MET A 110 -10.66 -1.17 -17.58
C MET A 110 -10.26 -0.83 -16.15
N TYR A 111 -11.27 -0.52 -15.34
CA TYR A 111 -11.10 -0.27 -13.92
C TYR A 111 -11.07 -1.58 -13.13
N MET A 112 -10.16 -1.67 -12.18
CA MET A 112 -10.06 -2.78 -11.25
C MET A 112 -9.77 -2.28 -9.83
N VAL A 113 -10.21 -3.06 -8.84
CA VAL A 113 -9.96 -2.80 -7.42
C VAL A 113 -9.11 -3.97 -6.92
N ALA A 114 -7.82 -3.72 -6.68
CA ALA A 114 -6.88 -4.77 -6.28
C ALA A 114 -5.65 -4.18 -5.57
N SER A 115 -4.79 -5.06 -5.04
CA SER A 115 -3.48 -4.67 -4.54
C SER A 115 -2.56 -4.28 -5.70
N ARG A 116 -1.54 -3.46 -5.43
CA ARG A 116 -0.57 -3.00 -6.44
C ARG A 116 0.09 -4.17 -7.19
N GLY A 117 0.44 -5.24 -6.48
CA GLY A 117 1.04 -6.44 -7.09
C GLY A 117 0.11 -7.15 -8.08
N ASP A 118 -1.17 -7.26 -7.74
CA ASP A 118 -2.16 -7.91 -8.61
C ASP A 118 -2.41 -7.11 -9.90
N ILE A 119 -2.37 -5.78 -9.81
CA ILE A 119 -2.50 -4.88 -10.95
C ILE A 119 -1.34 -5.10 -11.94
N GLU A 120 -0.10 -5.19 -11.44
CA GLU A 120 1.08 -5.43 -12.27
C GLU A 120 1.05 -6.79 -12.98
N ILE A 121 0.64 -7.83 -12.26
CA ILE A 121 0.43 -9.17 -12.84
C ILE A 121 -0.60 -9.10 -13.96
N LYS A 122 -1.70 -8.37 -13.74
CA LYS A 122 -2.76 -8.22 -14.76
C LYS A 122 -2.28 -7.45 -15.99
N ILE A 123 -1.48 -6.40 -15.81
CA ILE A 123 -0.85 -5.65 -16.90
C ILE A 123 0.00 -6.57 -17.76
N HIS A 124 0.83 -7.43 -17.15
CA HIS A 124 1.69 -8.35 -17.89
C HIS A 124 0.88 -9.40 -18.67
N SER A 125 -0.22 -9.88 -18.10
CA SER A 125 -1.14 -10.82 -18.77
C SER A 125 -1.83 -10.21 -20.00
N LEU A 126 -2.01 -8.90 -20.05
CA LEU A 126 -2.78 -8.20 -21.09
C LEU A 126 -1.93 -7.76 -22.29
N LYS A 127 -0.81 -8.43 -22.55
CA LYS A 127 0.14 -8.08 -23.61
C LYS A 127 -0.50 -8.02 -25.00
N ASP A 128 -1.51 -8.84 -25.25
CA ASP A 128 -2.22 -8.93 -26.53
C ASP A 128 -3.02 -7.65 -26.86
N MET A 129 -3.62 -7.01 -25.85
CA MET A 129 -4.31 -5.73 -26.01
C MET A 129 -3.34 -4.58 -26.32
N GLY A 130 -2.02 -4.81 -26.16
CA GLY A 130 -1.01 -3.81 -26.48
C GLY A 130 -1.02 -3.38 -27.95
N SER A 131 -1.51 -4.22 -28.86
CA SER A 131 -1.63 -3.89 -30.29
C SER A 131 -2.69 -2.82 -30.55
N GLU A 132 -3.90 -3.02 -30.04
CA GLU A 132 -5.02 -2.07 -30.13
C GLU A 132 -4.66 -0.72 -29.49
N ILE A 133 -4.03 -0.74 -28.31
CA ILE A 133 -3.59 0.47 -27.63
C ILE A 133 -2.55 1.22 -28.47
N THR A 134 -1.61 0.51 -29.11
CA THR A 134 -0.62 1.17 -29.97
C THR A 134 -1.23 1.82 -31.20
N THR A 135 -2.23 1.20 -31.84
CA THR A 135 -2.86 1.79 -33.02
C THR A 135 -3.60 3.07 -32.65
N GLU A 136 -4.29 3.07 -31.51
CA GLU A 136 -5.04 4.23 -31.05
C GLU A 136 -4.12 5.38 -30.60
N VAL A 137 -3.01 5.08 -29.91
CA VAL A 137 -1.99 6.07 -29.58
C VAL A 137 -1.37 6.69 -30.84
N ILE A 138 -1.12 5.88 -31.89
CA ILE A 138 -0.60 6.40 -33.16
C ILE A 138 -1.61 7.33 -33.83
N LYS A 139 -2.90 6.94 -33.88
CA LYS A 139 -3.96 7.80 -34.43
C LYS A 139 -4.07 9.11 -33.66
N ALA A 140 -4.11 9.06 -32.33
CA ALA A 140 -4.17 10.24 -31.46
C ALA A 140 -2.97 11.18 -31.72
N ALA A 141 -1.77 10.62 -31.80
CA ALA A 141 -0.57 11.39 -32.06
C ALA A 141 -0.53 12.02 -33.47
N LEU A 142 -1.11 11.38 -34.48
CA LEU A 142 -1.32 11.99 -35.80
C LEU A 142 -2.34 13.13 -35.77
N THR A 143 -3.41 13.01 -34.99
CA THR A 143 -4.42 14.06 -34.83
C THR A 143 -3.82 15.30 -34.16
N VAL A 144 -3.11 15.14 -33.04
CA VAL A 144 -2.44 16.25 -32.34
C VAL A 144 -1.35 16.89 -33.21
N ARG A 145 -0.66 16.10 -34.03
CA ARG A 145 0.32 16.63 -34.98
C ARG A 145 -0.31 17.50 -36.07
N LYS A 146 -1.53 17.17 -36.54
CA LYS A 146 -2.23 17.97 -37.56
C LYS A 146 -2.72 19.30 -37.01
N THR A 147 -3.18 19.33 -35.76
CA THR A 147 -3.74 20.52 -35.10
C THR A 147 -3.17 20.68 -33.69
N PRO A 148 -1.89 21.10 -33.57
CA PRO A 148 -1.28 21.34 -32.27
C PRO A 148 -1.92 22.56 -31.58
N ARG A 149 -2.10 22.48 -30.25
CA ARG A 149 -2.63 23.57 -29.42
C ARG A 149 -1.54 24.29 -28.60
N HIS A 150 -0.27 24.03 -28.89
CA HIS A 150 0.88 24.59 -28.17
C HIS A 150 1.45 25.81 -28.88
#